data_AF-A0A0U3EIG7-F1
#
_entry.id   AF-A0A0U3EIG7-F1
#
_cell.length_a   1.000
_cell.length_b   1.000
_cell.length_c   1.000
_cell.angle_alpha   90.00
_cell.angle_beta   90.00
_cell.angle_gamma   90.00
#
_symmetry.space_group_name_H-M   'P 1'
#
loop_
_entity.id
_entity.type
_entity.pdbx_description
1 polymer ?
#
loop_
_entity_poly.entity_id
_entity_poly.type
_entity_poly.pdbx_seq_one_letter_code
_entity_poly.pdbx_strand_id
1 'polypeptide(L)'
;MDTGWDKANHFLAFGSLAFVGRLAWPRARKLTLPLGLVAYGGAIELIQYFVPGRSCEWADLFADSLGIAMGLLIVMALLKLLKLSGLQRAA
;
A
#
# COMPACT_ATOMS: atom_id res chain seq x y z
N MET A 1 -18.12 7.73 -16.22
CA MET A 1 -18.72 7.38 -14.93
C MET A 1 -17.68 6.57 -14.19
N ASP A 2 -17.08 7.16 -13.17
CA ASP A 2 -16.08 6.49 -12.36
C ASP A 2 -16.83 5.59 -11.38
N THR A 3 -16.74 4.27 -11.55
CA THR A 3 -17.71 3.32 -10.98
C THR A 3 -17.47 3.01 -9.49
N GLY A 4 -16.69 3.81 -8.78
CA GLY A 4 -16.21 3.56 -7.41
C GLY A 4 -15.15 2.45 -7.32
N TRP A 5 -15.12 1.55 -8.30
CA TRP A 5 -14.12 0.49 -8.43
C TRP A 5 -12.71 1.02 -8.68
N ASP A 6 -12.55 2.19 -9.30
CA ASP A 6 -11.23 2.77 -9.58
C ASP A 6 -10.47 3.07 -8.27
N LYS A 7 -11.11 3.79 -7.33
CA LYS A 7 -10.57 4.05 -5.99
C LYS A 7 -10.37 2.78 -5.16
N ALA A 8 -11.26 1.79 -5.31
CA ALA A 8 -11.07 0.49 -4.67
C ALA A 8 -9.85 -0.26 -5.25
N ASN A 9 -9.61 -0.17 -6.56
CA ASN A 9 -8.45 -0.75 -7.21
C ASN A 9 -7.15 -0.07 -6.74
N HIS A 10 -7.13 1.26 -6.64
CA HIS A 10 -6.03 2.04 -6.07
C HIS A 10 -5.70 1.57 -4.64
N PHE A 11 -6.71 1.55 -3.77
CA PHE A 11 -6.58 1.07 -2.39
C PHE A 11 -6.03 -0.36 -2.33
N LEU A 12 -6.61 -1.31 -3.08
CA LEU A 12 -6.21 -2.72 -3.05
C LEU A 12 -4.82 -2.94 -3.65
N ALA A 13 -4.49 -2.28 -4.76
CA ALA A 13 -3.21 -2.41 -5.43
C ALA A 13 -2.07 -1.92 -4.52
N PHE A 14 -2.20 -0.71 -3.99
CA PHE A 14 -1.17 -0.12 -3.13
C PHE A 14 -1.09 -0.76 -1.75
N GLY A 15 -2.23 -1.23 -1.21
CA GLY A 15 -2.21 -2.05 0.01
C GLY A 15 -1.52 -3.40 -0.20
N SER A 16 -1.75 -4.05 -1.34
CA SER A 16 -1.05 -5.29 -1.69
C SER A 16 0.44 -5.07 -1.85
N LEU A 17 0.86 -4.01 -2.57
CA LEU A 17 2.27 -3.63 -2.72
C LEU A 17 2.95 -3.35 -1.38
N ALA A 18 2.28 -2.62 -0.48
CA ALA A 18 2.80 -2.33 0.84
C ALA A 18 2.94 -3.60 1.70
N PHE A 19 1.95 -4.50 1.65
CA PHE A 19 1.96 -5.77 2.36
C PHE A 19 3.13 -6.66 1.89
N VAL A 20 3.22 -6.94 0.58
CA VAL A 20 4.26 -7.82 0.04
C VAL A 20 5.64 -7.17 0.10
N GLY A 21 5.74 -5.86 -0.12
CA GLY A 21 7.00 -5.11 -0.01
C GLY A 21 7.56 -5.17 1.42
N ARG A 22 6.70 -5.08 2.44
CA ARG A 22 7.14 -5.19 3.82
C ARG A 22 7.63 -6.59 4.18
N LEU A 23 7.02 -7.63 3.60
CA LEU A 23 7.49 -9.02 3.74
C LEU A 23 8.83 -9.25 3.03
N ALA A 24 9.01 -8.68 1.83
CA ALA A 24 10.22 -8.83 1.04
C ALA A 24 11.42 -8.11 1.66
N TRP A 25 11.22 -6.93 2.25
CA TRP A 25 12.28 -6.12 2.86
C TRP A 25 12.03 -5.81 4.35
N PRO A 26 12.07 -6.83 5.24
CA PRO A 26 11.71 -6.64 6.66
C PRO A 26 12.69 -5.73 7.43
N ARG A 27 13.93 -5.59 6.92
CA ARG A 27 15.00 -4.77 7.51
C ARG A 27 15.08 -3.35 6.93
N ALA A 28 14.30 -3.03 5.90
CA ALA A 28 14.26 -1.67 5.37
C ALA A 28 13.76 -0.68 6.42
N ARG A 29 14.24 0.56 6.34
CA ARG A 29 13.79 1.65 7.23
C ARG A 29 12.28 1.80 7.09
N LYS A 30 11.59 1.98 8.22
CA LYS A 30 10.12 1.93 8.32
C LYS A 30 9.41 2.85 7.31
N LEU A 31 10.00 4.02 7.04
CA LEU A 31 9.40 5.03 6.16
C LEU A 31 9.80 4.89 4.68
N THR A 32 10.85 4.14 4.34
CA THR A 32 11.34 4.06 2.97
C THR A 32 10.29 3.47 2.02
N LEU A 33 9.65 2.37 2.42
CA LEU A 33 8.62 1.73 1.61
C LEU A 33 7.35 2.61 1.44
N PRO A 34 6.68 3.10 2.50
CA PRO A 34 5.48 3.90 2.34
C PRO A 34 5.74 5.22 1.60
N LEU A 35 6.84 5.91 1.89
CA LEU A 35 7.17 7.15 1.16
C LEU A 35 7.48 6.87 -0.32
N GLY A 36 8.18 5.78 -0.62
CA GLY A 36 8.43 5.36 -1.99
C GLY A 36 7.14 5.01 -2.74
N LEU A 37 6.19 4.33 -2.09
CA LEU A 37 4.91 3.99 -2.69
C LEU A 37 4.02 5.23 -2.90
N VAL A 38 3.95 6.16 -1.94
CA VAL A 38 3.22 7.43 -2.13
C VAL A 38 3.82 8.25 -3.26
N ALA A 39 5.15 8.35 -3.33
CA ALA A 39 5.83 9.03 -4.43
C ALA A 39 5.56 8.35 -5.78
N TYR A 40 5.49 7.02 -5.80
CA TYR A 40 5.16 6.24 -6.98
C TYR A 40 3.71 6.45 -7.44
N GLY A 41 2.74 6.44 -6.52
CA GLY A 41 1.35 6.78 -6.83
C GLY A 41 1.20 8.21 -7.36
N GLY A 42 1.86 9.18 -6.72
CA GLY A 42 1.86 10.57 -7.20
C GLY A 42 2.47 10.71 -8.60
N ALA A 43 3.50 9.93 -8.93
CA ALA A 43 4.06 9.90 -10.27
C ALA A 43 3.07 9.32 -11.30
N ILE A 44 2.30 8.28 -10.93
CA ILE A 44 1.26 7.70 -11.80
C ILE A 44 0.17 8.73 -12.09
N GLU A 45 -0.33 9.43 -11.06
CA GLU A 45 -1.32 10.51 -11.20
C GLU A 45 -0.86 11.62 -12.13
N LEU A 46 0.39 12.07 -11.97
CA LEU A 46 1.00 13.06 -12.85
C LEU A 46 1.11 12.56 -14.30
N ILE A 47 1.44 11.29 -14.49
CA ILE A 47 1.50 10.68 -15.83
C ILE A 47 0.10 10.55 -16.44
N GLN A 48 -0.92 10.21 -15.65
CA GLN A 48 -2.31 10.06 -16.10
C GLN A 48 -2.86 11.36 -16.70
N TYR A 49 -2.41 12.52 -16.23
CA TYR A 49 -2.74 13.81 -16.85
C TYR A 49 -2.44 13.86 -18.36
N PHE A 50 -1.42 13.13 -18.81
CA PHE A 50 -1.00 13.08 -20.21
C PHE A 50 -1.63 11.90 -20.98
N VAL A 51 -2.42 11.03 -20.33
CA VAL A 51 -3.01 9.84 -20.95
C VAL A 51 -4.45 10.14 -21.38
N PRO A 52 -4.78 10.05 -22.69
CA PRO A 52 -6.15 10.28 -23.15
C PRO A 52 -7.17 9.38 -22.45
N GLY A 53 -8.25 9.97 -21.93
CA GLY A 53 -9.29 9.24 -21.20
C GLY A 53 -8.95 8.94 -19.73
N ARG A 54 -7.85 9.49 -19.20
CA ARG A 54 -7.54 9.49 -17.77
C ARG A 54 -7.46 10.92 -17.22
N SER A 55 -7.71 11.04 -15.93
CA SER A 55 -7.63 12.27 -15.15
C SER A 55 -6.56 12.09 -14.07
N CYS A 56 -5.92 13.19 -13.68
CA CYS A 56 -5.15 13.25 -12.44
C CYS A 56 -6.12 13.57 -11.30
N GLU A 57 -6.22 12.69 -10.32
CA GLU A 57 -7.16 12.80 -9.21
C GLU A 57 -6.46 12.65 -7.87
N TRP A 58 -6.49 13.71 -7.06
CA TRP A 58 -5.98 13.66 -5.69
C TRP A 58 -6.70 12.62 -4.81
N ALA A 59 -7.93 12.25 -5.18
CA ALA A 59 -8.70 11.22 -4.51
C ALA A 59 -8.08 9.82 -4.68
N ASP A 60 -7.42 9.57 -5.81
CA ASP A 60 -6.79 8.29 -6.11
C ASP A 60 -5.47 8.15 -5.35
N LEU A 61 -4.66 9.23 -5.29
CA LEU A 61 -3.49 9.28 -4.41
C LEU A 61 -3.84 9.13 -2.91
N PHE A 62 -5.00 9.64 -2.51
CA PHE A 62 -5.52 9.43 -1.16
C PHE A 62 -5.93 7.97 -0.93
N ALA A 63 -6.59 7.34 -1.90
CA ALA A 63 -6.93 5.92 -1.86
C ALA A 63 -5.67 5.03 -1.78
N ASP A 64 -4.63 5.35 -2.55
CA ASP A 64 -3.32 4.69 -2.49
C ASP A 64 -2.73 4.78 -1.08
N SER A 65 -2.72 5.98 -0.50
CA SER A 65 -2.16 6.25 0.82
C SER A 65 -2.89 5.46 1.92
N LEU A 66 -4.21 5.37 1.86
CA LEU A 66 -5.02 4.53 2.75
C LEU A 66 -4.72 3.03 2.55
N GLY A 67 -4.59 2.60 1.29
CA GLY A 67 -4.21 1.24 0.93
C GLY A 67 -2.87 0.86 1.55
N ILE A 68 -1.83 1.69 1.35
CA ILE A 68 -0.49 1.51 1.92
C ILE A 68 -0.56 1.36 3.44
N ALA A 69 -1.26 2.28 4.12
CA ALA A 69 -1.40 2.24 5.57
C ALA A 69 -2.06 0.93 6.04
N MET A 70 -3.15 0.50 5.38
CA MET A 70 -3.84 -0.74 5.71
C MET A 70 -2.96 -1.97 5.46
N GLY A 71 -2.30 -2.06 4.31
CA GLY A 71 -1.40 -3.16 3.97
C GLY A 71 -0.26 -3.32 4.99
N LEU A 72 0.32 -2.20 5.44
CA LEU A 72 1.33 -2.18 6.50
C LEU A 72 0.76 -2.61 7.86
N LEU A 73 -0.44 -2.17 8.23
CA LEU A 73 -1.08 -2.59 9.48
C LEU A 73 -1.33 -4.10 9.50
N ILE A 74 -1.86 -4.65 8.41
CA ILE A 74 -2.17 -6.08 8.28
C ILE A 74 -0.89 -6.92 8.40
N VAL A 75 0.17 -6.59 7.65
CA VAL A 75 1.42 -7.35 7.70
C VAL A 75 2.10 -7.25 9.07
N MET A 76 2.06 -6.08 9.73
CA MET A 76 2.61 -5.93 11.08
C MET A 76 1.84 -6.76 12.10
N ALA A 77 0.51 -6.76 12.04
CA ALA A 77 -0.34 -7.59 12.89
C ALA A 77 -0.06 -9.08 12.67
N LEU A 78 0.00 -9.53 11.41
CA LEU A 78 0.33 -10.90 11.04
C LEU A 78 1.69 -11.34 11.60
N LEU A 79 2.74 -10.55 11.35
CA LEU A 79 4.09 -10.85 11.85
C LEU A 79 4.15 -10.87 13.39
N LYS A 80 3.37 -10.04 14.06
CA LYS A 80 3.26 -10.05 15.53
C LYS A 80 2.59 -11.33 16.03
N LEU A 81 1.48 -11.73 15.41
CA LEU A 81 0.75 -12.96 15.76
C LEU A 81 1.60 -14.22 15.55
N LEU A 82 2.33 -14.30 14.43
CA LEU A 82 3.23 -15.42 14.15
C LEU A 82 4.41 -15.52 15.14
N LYS A 83 4.90 -14.39 15.65
CA LYS A 83 5.92 -14.38 16.71
C LYS A 83 5.36 -14.82 18.06
N LEU A 84 4.14 -14.41 18.40
CA LEU A 84 3.49 -14.80 19.64
C LEU A 84 3.19 -16.30 19.67
N SER A 85 2.73 -16.89 18.56
CA SER A 85 2.49 -18.33 18.48
C SER A 85 3.78 -19.15 18.56
N GLY A 86 4.91 -18.62 18.07
CA GLY A 86 6.23 -19.23 18.25
C GLY A 86 6.68 -19.29 19.71
N LEU A 87 6.42 -18.25 20.50
CA LEU A 87 6.72 -18.22 21.93
C LEU A 87 5.83 -19.18 22.73
N GLN A 88 4.54 -19.27 22.40
CA GLN A 88 3.61 -20.19 23.07
C GLN A 88 3.90 -21.66 22.83
N ARG A 89 4.60 -22.02 21.74
CA ARG A 89 5.01 -23.40 21.44
C ARG A 89 6.32 -23.83 22.11
N ALA A 90 7.10 -22.89 22.63
CA ALA A 90 8.41 -23.13 23.22
C ALA A 90 8.41 -23.15 24.77
N ALA A 91 7.24 -22.92 25.38
CA ALA A 91 6.98 -22.96 26.83
C ALA A 91 6.15 -24.19 27.18
#